data_AF-A0A9P8JQ47-F1
#
_entry.id   AF-A0A9P8JQ47-F1
#
_cell.length_a   1.000
_cell.length_b   1.000
_cell.length_c   1.000
_cell.angle_alpha   90.00
_cell.angle_beta   90.00
_cell.angle_gamma   90.00
#
_symmetry.space_group_name_H-M   'P 1'
#
loop_
_entity.id
_entity.type
_entity.pdbx_description
1 polymer ?
#
loop_
_entity_poly.entity_id
_entity_poly.type
_entity_poly.pdbx_seq_one_letter_code
_entity_poly.pdbx_strand_id
1 'polypeptide(L)'
;MDTGHLSHQVTTIIDQLHGFFDEIGLPTHERDERESELFAALSETLNNQLKLVAKEKHDLTDEARRLIKSIRQIEAALVDDKSHHESDYSDEHLSITLPLRDCITSLKDKHNTVSMIHRERYEQIKKLAEALESYASHLEPSFVTVKLPPTSPNSKIPPSFDVSPSYVTSLDDAFTRVYEEYNKRLVTVQTLAEEIIMLWGELGTPQAQIDSTIVKHARNAPEQLGLHLEDLNRLKSKKEKLLAEKRNREVRLEELKEAIETLWDKLGVEE
;
A
#
# COMPACT_ATOMS: atom_id res chain seq x y z
N MET A 1 -43.67 13.01 -30.01
CA MET A 1 -43.66 12.79 -31.47
C MET A 1 -44.42 11.51 -31.71
N ASP A 2 -45.69 11.63 -32.08
CA ASP A 2 -46.53 10.46 -32.26
C ASP A 2 -46.26 9.86 -33.65
N THR A 3 -46.22 8.53 -33.76
CA THR A 3 -45.96 7.84 -35.04
C THR A 3 -46.96 8.25 -36.12
N GLY A 4 -48.18 8.58 -35.71
CA GLY A 4 -49.23 9.12 -36.58
C GLY A 4 -48.91 10.50 -37.18
N HIS A 5 -48.16 11.35 -36.47
CA HIS A 5 -47.77 12.67 -36.98
C HIS A 5 -46.72 12.59 -38.08
N LEU A 6 -45.71 11.72 -37.91
CA LEU A 6 -44.70 11.49 -38.95
C LEU A 6 -45.31 10.85 -40.20
N SER A 7 -46.18 9.85 -40.01
CA SER A 7 -46.89 9.20 -41.11
C SER A 7 -47.73 10.20 -41.90
N HIS A 8 -48.50 11.05 -41.20
CA HIS A 8 -49.31 12.10 -41.84
C HIS A 8 -48.46 13.14 -42.58
N GLN A 9 -47.33 13.55 -42.02
CA GLN A 9 -46.40 14.47 -42.67
C GLN A 9 -45.78 13.86 -43.94
N VAL A 10 -45.38 12.59 -43.89
CA VAL A 10 -44.83 11.89 -45.05
C VAL A 10 -45.88 11.77 -46.16
N THR A 11 -47.12 11.38 -45.84
CA THR A 11 -48.22 11.35 -46.81
C THR A 11 -48.48 12.73 -47.44
N THR A 12 -48.54 13.78 -46.60
CA THR A 12 -48.79 15.16 -47.10
C THR A 12 -47.68 15.63 -48.05
N ILE A 13 -46.42 15.30 -47.77
CA ILE A 13 -45.28 15.67 -48.62
C ILE A 13 -45.34 14.88 -49.94
N ILE A 14 -45.72 13.61 -49.91
CA ILE A 14 -45.89 12.78 -51.11
C ILE A 14 -47.01 13.33 -52.00
N ASP A 15 -48.17 13.69 -51.42
CA ASP A 15 -49.29 14.26 -52.17
C ASP A 15 -48.91 15.59 -52.85
N GLN A 16 -48.13 16.44 -52.17
CA GLN A 16 -47.61 17.67 -52.74
C GLN A 16 -46.58 17.42 -53.87
N LEU A 17 -45.72 16.42 -53.69
CA LEU A 17 -44.74 16.01 -54.69
C LEU A 17 -45.43 15.50 -55.97
N HIS A 18 -46.49 14.71 -55.83
CA HIS A 18 -47.32 14.26 -56.95
C HIS A 18 -47.98 15.44 -57.67
N GLY A 19 -48.52 16.41 -56.94
CA GLY A 19 -49.03 17.66 -57.53
C GLY A 19 -47.99 18.39 -58.37
N PHE A 20 -46.75 18.53 -57.88
CA PHE A 20 -45.66 19.14 -58.66
C PHE A 20 -45.24 18.28 -59.87
N PHE A 21 -45.28 16.96 -59.78
CA PHE A 21 -44.99 16.07 -60.91
C PHE A 21 -46.03 16.20 -62.02
N ASP A 22 -47.29 16.43 -61.66
CA ASP A 22 -48.38 16.70 -62.60
C ASP A 22 -48.23 18.08 -63.26
N GLU A 23 -47.87 19.11 -62.50
CA GLU A 23 -47.62 20.47 -63.02
C GLU A 23 -46.44 20.53 -64.01
N ILE A 24 -45.39 19.74 -63.78
CA ILE A 24 -44.19 19.69 -64.63
C ILE A 24 -44.36 18.70 -65.81
N GLY A 25 -45.34 17.78 -65.74
CA GLY A 25 -45.63 16.82 -66.81
C GLY A 25 -44.64 15.65 -66.89
N LEU A 26 -44.14 15.16 -65.75
CA LEU A 26 -43.15 14.08 -65.71
C LEU A 26 -43.73 12.71 -66.11
N PRO A 27 -43.02 11.90 -66.91
CA PRO A 27 -43.44 10.54 -67.24
C PRO A 27 -43.33 9.58 -66.05
N THR A 28 -44.15 8.52 -66.02
CA THR A 28 -44.34 7.62 -64.87
C THR A 28 -43.03 6.99 -64.35
N HIS A 29 -42.13 6.59 -65.25
CA HIS A 29 -40.85 5.98 -64.86
C HIS A 29 -39.93 6.94 -64.07
N GLU A 30 -39.93 8.24 -64.42
CA GLU A 30 -39.16 9.25 -63.68
C GLU A 30 -39.80 9.59 -62.32
N ARG A 31 -41.12 9.44 -62.20
CA ARG A 31 -41.83 9.61 -60.92
C ARG A 31 -41.45 8.49 -59.95
N ASP A 32 -41.51 7.24 -60.42
CA ASP A 32 -41.15 6.06 -59.63
C ASP A 32 -39.68 6.13 -59.17
N GLU A 33 -38.78 6.60 -60.04
CA GLU A 33 -37.35 6.77 -59.70
C GLU A 33 -37.15 7.82 -58.60
N ARG A 34 -37.79 9.01 -58.72
CA ARG A 34 -37.69 10.08 -57.71
C ARG A 34 -38.36 9.72 -56.38
N GLU A 35 -39.47 8.99 -56.42
CA GLU A 35 -40.11 8.47 -55.21
C GLU A 35 -39.22 7.42 -54.53
N SER A 36 -38.64 6.51 -55.30
CA SER A 36 -37.68 5.54 -54.79
C SER A 36 -36.48 6.22 -54.13
N GLU A 37 -35.98 7.32 -54.70
CA GLU A 37 -34.89 8.12 -54.12
C GLU A 37 -35.29 8.76 -52.78
N LEU A 38 -36.50 9.34 -52.67
CA LEU A 38 -37.04 9.90 -51.43
C LEU A 38 -37.13 8.84 -50.32
N PHE A 39 -37.71 7.68 -50.64
CA PHE A 39 -37.84 6.57 -49.68
C PHE A 39 -36.48 5.99 -49.29
N ALA A 40 -35.53 5.92 -50.22
CA ALA A 40 -34.17 5.51 -49.94
C ALA A 40 -33.50 6.45 -48.93
N ALA A 41 -33.60 7.78 -49.12
CA ALA A 41 -33.03 8.78 -48.22
C ALA A 41 -33.67 8.75 -46.81
N LEU A 42 -35.01 8.58 -46.73
CA LEU A 42 -35.71 8.47 -45.44
C LEU A 42 -35.34 7.18 -44.70
N SER A 43 -35.32 6.05 -45.43
CA SER A 43 -34.91 4.75 -44.90
C SER A 43 -33.47 4.78 -44.41
N GLU A 44 -32.57 5.38 -45.19
CA GLU A 44 -31.17 5.56 -44.80
C GLU A 44 -31.06 6.36 -43.49
N THR A 45 -31.78 7.48 -43.37
CA THR A 45 -31.76 8.32 -42.17
C THR A 45 -32.28 7.58 -40.93
N LEU A 46 -33.39 6.85 -41.05
CA LEU A 46 -33.95 6.05 -39.95
C LEU A 46 -33.02 4.90 -39.54
N ASN A 47 -32.47 4.18 -40.52
CA ASN A 47 -31.50 3.11 -40.27
C ASN A 47 -30.22 3.65 -39.62
N ASN A 48 -29.76 4.84 -40.02
CA ASN A 48 -28.62 5.50 -39.40
C ASN A 48 -28.92 5.87 -37.94
N GLN A 49 -30.10 6.43 -37.65
CA GLN A 49 -30.49 6.75 -36.28
C GLN A 49 -30.59 5.47 -35.41
N LEU A 50 -31.14 4.38 -35.94
CA LEU A 50 -31.20 3.10 -35.25
C LEU A 50 -29.79 2.56 -34.94
N LYS A 51 -28.86 2.64 -35.91
CA LYS A 51 -27.45 2.25 -35.72
C LYS A 51 -26.78 3.10 -34.65
N LEU A 52 -27.03 4.42 -34.61
CA LEU A 52 -26.49 5.31 -33.59
C LEU A 52 -26.95 4.91 -32.18
N VAL A 53 -28.25 4.68 -31.99
CA VAL A 53 -28.81 4.26 -30.68
C VAL A 53 -28.34 2.86 -30.30
N ALA A 54 -28.23 1.93 -31.27
CA ALA A 54 -27.69 0.60 -31.03
C ALA A 54 -26.22 0.65 -30.59
N LYS A 55 -25.42 1.55 -31.19
CA LYS A 55 -24.03 1.80 -30.79
C LYS A 55 -23.97 2.39 -29.38
N GLU A 56 -24.77 3.41 -29.07
CA GLU A 56 -24.84 3.99 -27.72
C GLU A 56 -25.19 2.93 -26.67
N LYS A 57 -26.19 2.08 -26.94
CA LYS A 57 -26.55 0.97 -26.06
C LYS A 57 -25.37 0.01 -25.85
N HIS A 58 -24.63 -0.32 -26.90
CA HIS A 58 -23.46 -1.20 -26.81
C HIS A 58 -22.35 -0.57 -25.97
N ASP A 59 -22.03 0.70 -26.22
CA ASP A 59 -21.00 1.46 -25.49
C ASP A 59 -21.34 1.55 -23.99
N LEU A 60 -22.60 1.84 -23.64
CA LEU A 60 -23.08 1.84 -22.26
C LEU A 60 -23.00 0.46 -21.59
N THR A 61 -23.32 -0.60 -22.33
CA THR A 61 -23.22 -1.98 -21.81
C THR A 61 -21.77 -2.35 -21.51
N ASP A 62 -20.83 -1.96 -22.37
CA ASP A 62 -19.41 -2.21 -22.18
C ASP A 62 -18.81 -1.37 -21.05
N GLU A 63 -19.26 -0.14 -20.87
CA GLU A 63 -18.91 0.68 -19.70
C GLU A 63 -19.35 0.00 -18.39
N ALA A 64 -20.59 -0.48 -18.33
CA ALA A 64 -21.11 -1.21 -17.16
C ALA A 64 -20.28 -2.47 -16.86
N ARG A 65 -19.92 -3.27 -17.88
CA ARG A 65 -19.05 -4.44 -17.71
C ARG A 65 -17.68 -4.09 -17.16
N ARG A 66 -17.07 -3.01 -17.64
CA ARG A 66 -15.76 -2.53 -17.14
C ARG A 66 -15.85 -2.10 -15.69
N LEU A 67 -16.91 -1.37 -15.32
CA LEU A 67 -17.14 -0.97 -13.93
C LEU A 67 -17.31 -2.18 -13.00
N ILE A 68 -18.15 -3.15 -13.39
CA ILE A 68 -18.34 -4.40 -12.63
C ILE A 68 -17.01 -5.12 -12.41
N LYS A 69 -16.20 -5.27 -13.46
CA LYS A 69 -14.89 -5.91 -13.36
C LYS A 69 -13.94 -5.16 -12.42
N SER A 70 -13.94 -3.82 -12.49
CA SER A 70 -13.12 -2.97 -11.62
C SER A 70 -13.56 -3.10 -10.16
N ILE A 71 -14.87 -3.03 -9.88
CA ILE A 71 -15.43 -3.20 -8.53
C ILE A 71 -15.01 -4.54 -7.95
N ARG A 72 -15.22 -5.65 -8.69
CA ARG A 72 -14.83 -6.99 -8.24
C ARG A 72 -13.33 -7.11 -7.94
N GLN A 73 -12.49 -6.47 -8.74
CA GLN A 73 -11.04 -6.48 -8.51
C GLN A 73 -10.67 -5.80 -7.18
N ILE A 74 -11.31 -4.67 -6.86
CA ILE A 74 -11.06 -3.93 -5.62
C ILE A 74 -11.72 -4.63 -4.41
N GLU A 75 -12.91 -5.21 -4.58
CA GLU A 75 -13.57 -6.00 -3.53
C GLU A 75 -12.77 -7.25 -3.17
N ALA A 76 -12.21 -7.96 -4.15
CA ALA A 76 -11.33 -9.10 -3.91
C ALA A 76 -10.07 -8.71 -3.13
N ALA A 77 -9.58 -7.47 -3.29
CA ALA A 77 -8.47 -6.95 -2.51
C ALA A 77 -8.86 -6.57 -1.06
N LEU A 78 -10.15 -6.38 -0.76
CA LEU A 78 -10.66 -5.94 0.55
C LEU A 78 -11.08 -7.07 1.49
N VAL A 79 -11.26 -8.28 0.96
CA VAL A 79 -11.84 -9.44 1.66
C VAL A 79 -10.85 -10.61 1.65
N ASP A 80 -10.86 -11.41 2.71
CA ASP A 80 -10.07 -12.65 2.75
C ASP A 80 -10.67 -13.68 1.77
N ASP A 81 -9.85 -14.24 0.89
CA ASP A 81 -10.19 -15.23 -0.17
C ASP A 81 -10.88 -16.53 0.36
N LYS A 82 -11.12 -16.63 1.67
CA LYS A 82 -11.64 -17.82 2.36
C LYS A 82 -13.14 -17.81 2.63
N SER A 83 -13.87 -16.73 2.36
CA SER A 83 -15.33 -16.69 2.49
C SER A 83 -16.06 -16.83 1.14
N HIS A 84 -15.37 -17.28 0.10
CA HIS A 84 -15.92 -17.31 -1.26
C HIS A 84 -16.91 -18.45 -1.56
N HIS A 85 -17.31 -19.25 -0.57
CA HIS A 85 -18.26 -20.36 -0.79
C HIS A 85 -19.73 -20.08 -0.41
N GLU A 86 -20.08 -18.93 0.18
CA GLU A 86 -21.48 -18.68 0.60
C GLU A 86 -22.06 -17.30 0.24
N SER A 87 -21.36 -16.43 -0.52
CA SER A 87 -21.92 -15.13 -0.93
C SER A 87 -22.37 -15.11 -2.39
N ASP A 88 -23.31 -15.98 -2.76
CA ASP A 88 -24.14 -15.79 -3.97
C ASP A 88 -25.03 -14.52 -3.82
N TYR A 89 -25.16 -13.98 -2.61
CA TYR A 89 -26.00 -12.82 -2.30
C TYR A 89 -25.37 -11.44 -2.58
N SER A 90 -24.05 -11.29 -2.69
CA SER A 90 -23.44 -9.98 -3.03
C SER A 90 -23.42 -9.71 -4.54
N ASP A 91 -23.49 -10.76 -5.36
CA ASP A 91 -23.30 -10.67 -6.81
C ASP A 91 -24.59 -10.25 -7.55
N GLU A 92 -25.75 -10.39 -6.89
CA GLU A 92 -27.07 -9.97 -7.42
C GLU A 92 -27.11 -8.46 -7.73
N HIS A 93 -26.31 -7.69 -7.00
CA HIS A 93 -26.16 -6.24 -7.09
C HIS A 93 -25.13 -5.75 -8.12
N LEU A 94 -24.37 -6.65 -8.73
CA LEU A 94 -23.33 -6.38 -9.75
C LEU A 94 -23.77 -6.89 -11.14
N SER A 95 -25.07 -6.86 -11.40
CA SER A 95 -25.67 -7.24 -12.69
C SER A 95 -25.99 -6.01 -13.55
N ILE A 96 -25.97 -6.19 -14.88
CA ILE A 96 -26.38 -5.14 -15.82
C ILE A 96 -27.90 -5.11 -15.86
N THR A 97 -28.48 -4.09 -15.23
CA THR A 97 -29.93 -3.85 -15.18
C THR A 97 -30.34 -2.75 -16.16
N LEU A 98 -31.62 -2.75 -16.55
CA LEU A 98 -32.21 -1.69 -17.37
C LEU A 98 -33.05 -0.77 -16.47
N PRO A 99 -33.08 0.56 -16.70
CA PRO A 99 -32.37 1.30 -17.76
C PRO A 99 -30.84 1.40 -17.55
N LEU A 100 -30.06 1.35 -18.65
CA LEU A 100 -28.59 1.31 -18.59
C LEU A 100 -27.95 2.54 -17.95
N ARG A 101 -28.53 3.73 -18.16
CA ARG A 101 -27.98 4.98 -17.59
C ARG A 101 -28.06 5.00 -16.06
N ASP A 102 -29.17 4.50 -15.51
CA ASP A 102 -29.37 4.40 -14.06
C ASP A 102 -28.46 3.31 -13.48
N CYS A 103 -28.33 2.18 -14.17
CA CYS A 103 -27.40 1.11 -13.80
C CYS A 103 -25.95 1.60 -13.73
N ILE A 104 -25.46 2.31 -14.76
CA ILE A 104 -24.10 2.89 -14.78
C ILE A 104 -23.91 3.89 -13.65
N THR A 105 -24.91 4.73 -13.36
CA THR A 105 -24.84 5.70 -12.27
C THR A 105 -24.66 4.98 -10.92
N SER A 106 -25.48 3.96 -10.65
CA SER A 106 -25.34 3.14 -9.44
C SER A 106 -23.99 2.41 -9.37
N LEU A 107 -23.50 1.87 -10.49
CA LEU A 107 -22.18 1.23 -10.56
C LEU A 107 -21.04 2.22 -10.29
N LYS A 108 -21.14 3.46 -10.79
CA LYS A 108 -20.16 4.51 -10.49
C LYS A 108 -20.13 4.87 -9.01
N ASP A 109 -21.30 5.01 -8.39
CA ASP A 109 -21.39 5.32 -6.95
C ASP A 109 -20.79 4.20 -6.09
N LYS A 110 -21.08 2.93 -6.43
CA LYS A 110 -20.45 1.78 -5.78
C LYS A 110 -18.94 1.74 -5.99
N HIS A 111 -18.48 1.90 -7.23
CA HIS A 111 -17.06 1.95 -7.55
C HIS A 111 -16.33 3.04 -6.75
N ASN A 112 -16.93 4.23 -6.64
CA ASN A 112 -16.37 5.33 -5.85
C ASN A 112 -16.29 4.97 -4.37
N THR A 113 -17.34 4.36 -3.82
CA THR A 113 -17.39 3.92 -2.41
C THR A 113 -16.32 2.88 -2.11
N VAL A 114 -16.24 1.82 -2.93
CA VAL A 114 -15.26 0.73 -2.76
C VAL A 114 -13.83 1.25 -2.96
N SER A 115 -13.60 2.11 -3.97
CA SER A 115 -12.30 2.74 -4.21
C SER A 115 -11.86 3.63 -3.05
N MET A 116 -12.81 4.35 -2.42
CA MET A 116 -12.53 5.19 -1.26
C MET A 116 -12.06 4.33 -0.07
N ILE A 117 -12.80 3.26 0.26
CA ILE A 117 -12.46 2.34 1.35
C ILE A 117 -11.09 1.70 1.10
N HIS A 118 -10.85 1.19 -0.12
CA HIS A 118 -9.56 0.60 -0.50
C HIS A 118 -8.40 1.60 -0.33
N ARG A 119 -8.59 2.85 -0.79
CA ARG A 119 -7.57 3.90 -0.65
C ARG A 119 -7.30 4.26 0.81
N GLU A 120 -8.33 4.37 1.64
CA GLU A 120 -8.19 4.67 3.08
C GLU A 120 -7.43 3.56 3.81
N ARG A 121 -7.79 2.29 3.58
CA ARG A 121 -7.06 1.16 4.16
C ARG A 121 -5.62 1.09 3.67
N TYR A 122 -5.39 1.29 2.37
CA TYR A 122 -4.04 1.31 1.81
C TYR A 122 -3.16 2.37 2.47
N GLU A 123 -3.67 3.58 2.72
CA GLU A 123 -2.90 4.63 3.39
C GLU A 123 -2.57 4.28 4.85
N GLN A 124 -3.45 3.57 5.56
CA GLN A 124 -3.15 3.06 6.90
C GLN A 124 -2.02 2.02 6.86
N ILE A 125 -2.14 1.05 5.96
CA ILE A 125 -1.15 -0.01 5.73
C ILE A 125 0.20 0.60 5.33
N LYS A 126 0.19 1.62 4.46
CA LYS A 126 1.39 2.31 3.99
C LYS A 126 2.15 2.96 5.14
N LYS A 127 1.47 3.69 6.03
CA LYS A 127 2.11 4.29 7.22
C LYS A 127 2.73 3.23 8.13
N LEU A 128 2.05 2.11 8.31
CA LEU A 128 2.55 1.02 9.13
C LEU A 128 3.76 0.34 8.47
N ALA A 129 3.75 0.17 7.15
CA ALA A 129 4.88 -0.32 6.38
C ALA A 129 6.09 0.62 6.43
N GLU A 130 5.89 1.94 6.29
CA GLU A 130 6.96 2.94 6.42
C GLU A 130 7.61 2.91 7.82
N ALA A 131 6.78 2.80 8.87
CA ALA A 131 7.27 2.66 10.24
C ALA A 131 8.04 1.34 10.43
N LEU A 132 7.52 0.24 9.87
CA LEU A 132 8.18 -1.07 9.91
C LEU A 132 9.54 -1.04 9.20
N GLU A 133 9.61 -0.46 8.00
CA GLU A 133 10.87 -0.28 7.25
C GLU A 133 11.90 0.53 8.04
N SER A 134 11.44 1.60 8.71
CA SER A 134 12.29 2.43 9.56
C SER A 134 12.94 1.62 10.69
N TYR A 135 12.15 0.87 11.47
CA TYR A 135 12.70 0.03 12.55
C TYR A 135 13.54 -1.13 12.03
N ALA A 136 13.09 -1.78 10.94
CA ALA A 136 13.80 -2.89 10.34
C ALA A 136 15.15 -2.48 9.74
N SER A 137 15.33 -1.23 9.33
CA SER A 137 16.61 -0.71 8.82
C SER A 137 17.74 -0.76 9.86
N HIS A 138 17.40 -0.78 11.15
CA HIS A 138 18.34 -0.93 12.26
C HIS A 138 18.60 -2.40 12.64
N LEU A 139 17.84 -3.34 12.07
CA LEU A 139 17.92 -4.77 12.32
C LEU A 139 18.43 -5.51 11.07
N GLU A 140 18.63 -6.82 11.17
CA GLU A 140 19.04 -7.61 10.02
C GLU A 140 17.97 -7.60 8.90
N PRO A 141 18.34 -7.54 7.60
CA PRO A 141 17.36 -7.48 6.49
C PRO A 141 16.38 -8.65 6.44
N SER A 142 16.73 -9.80 7.02
CA SER A 142 15.88 -11.00 7.10
C SER A 142 14.75 -10.91 8.13
N PHE A 143 14.68 -9.84 8.93
CA PHE A 143 13.66 -9.70 9.97
C PHE A 143 12.26 -9.41 9.41
N VAL A 144 12.19 -8.79 8.22
CA VAL A 144 10.92 -8.53 7.52
C VAL A 144 10.59 -9.73 6.63
N THR A 145 9.49 -10.40 6.95
CA THR A 145 9.03 -11.62 6.24
C THR A 145 7.80 -11.37 5.38
N VAL A 146 7.09 -10.27 5.62
CA VAL A 146 5.87 -9.89 4.92
C VAL A 146 6.22 -9.04 3.70
N LYS A 147 5.48 -9.21 2.60
CA LYS A 147 5.61 -8.38 1.41
C LYS A 147 5.06 -6.99 1.72
N LEU A 148 5.91 -5.98 1.68
CA LEU A 148 5.50 -4.60 1.97
C LEU A 148 4.83 -3.95 0.75
N PRO A 149 3.86 -3.05 0.97
CA PRO A 149 3.33 -2.22 -0.10
C PRO A 149 4.42 -1.29 -0.66
N PRO A 150 4.31 -0.84 -1.91
CA PRO A 150 5.22 0.17 -2.43
C PRO A 150 5.04 1.50 -1.66
N THR A 151 6.09 1.88 -0.94
CA THR A 151 6.15 3.11 -0.10
C THR A 151 6.62 4.35 -0.88
N SER A 152 6.99 4.21 -2.16
CA SER A 152 7.54 5.33 -2.94
C SER A 152 6.55 6.50 -3.13
N PRO A 153 7.05 7.76 -3.06
CA PRO A 153 6.21 8.93 -3.28
C PRO A 153 5.68 8.91 -4.72
N ASN A 154 4.35 9.04 -4.87
CA ASN A 154 3.60 8.94 -6.13
C ASN A 154 3.42 7.54 -6.73
N SER A 155 3.68 6.46 -5.99
CA SER A 155 3.27 5.12 -6.45
C SER A 155 1.75 5.06 -6.60
N LYS A 156 1.28 4.65 -7.79
CA LYS A 156 -0.15 4.39 -8.01
C LYS A 156 -0.53 3.14 -7.23
N ILE A 157 -1.56 3.25 -6.40
CA ILE A 157 -2.09 2.11 -5.64
C ILE A 157 -2.62 1.08 -6.64
N PRO A 158 -2.06 -0.14 -6.69
CA PRO A 158 -2.61 -1.19 -7.53
C PRO A 158 -4.03 -1.53 -7.02
N PRO A 159 -5.06 -1.55 -7.88
CA PRO A 159 -6.43 -1.89 -7.47
C PRO A 159 -6.60 -3.37 -7.07
N SER A 160 -5.52 -4.15 -7.10
CA SER A 160 -5.44 -5.56 -6.71
C SER A 160 -4.42 -5.79 -5.60
N PHE A 161 -3.92 -4.71 -4.98
CA PHE A 161 -3.04 -4.86 -3.84
C PHE A 161 -3.87 -5.35 -2.65
N ASP A 162 -3.44 -6.45 -2.04
CA ASP A 162 -4.13 -7.05 -0.92
C ASP A 162 -4.18 -6.09 0.28
N VAL A 163 -5.38 -5.67 0.66
CA VAL A 163 -5.69 -4.87 1.86
C VAL A 163 -6.72 -5.59 2.73
N SER A 164 -6.75 -6.92 2.63
CA SER A 164 -7.62 -7.79 3.39
C SER A 164 -7.28 -7.77 4.89
N PRO A 165 -8.24 -8.11 5.76
CA PRO A 165 -8.00 -8.19 7.20
C PRO A 165 -6.85 -9.14 7.56
N SER A 166 -6.73 -10.29 6.89
CA SER A 166 -5.63 -11.23 7.17
C SER A 166 -4.26 -10.68 6.81
N TYR A 167 -4.15 -9.96 5.70
CA TYR A 167 -2.91 -9.26 5.35
C TYR A 167 -2.56 -8.19 6.38
N VAL A 168 -3.53 -7.36 6.80
CA VAL A 168 -3.34 -6.34 7.85
C VAL A 168 -2.87 -6.98 9.16
N THR A 169 -3.52 -8.06 9.61
CA THR A 169 -3.09 -8.78 10.83
C THR A 169 -1.67 -9.33 10.69
N SER A 170 -1.32 -9.90 9.53
CA SER A 170 0.04 -10.40 9.30
C SER A 170 1.09 -9.29 9.35
N LEU A 171 0.73 -8.09 8.90
CA LEU A 171 1.59 -6.92 8.91
C LEU A 171 1.71 -6.35 10.33
N ASP A 172 0.63 -6.30 11.10
CA ASP A 172 0.64 -5.92 12.53
C ASP A 172 1.48 -6.88 13.38
N ASP A 173 1.39 -8.19 13.12
CA ASP A 173 2.22 -9.21 13.79
C ASP A 173 3.70 -9.02 13.46
N ALA A 174 4.02 -8.71 12.20
CA ALA A 174 5.38 -8.42 11.77
C ALA A 174 5.91 -7.11 12.41
N PHE A 175 5.09 -6.07 12.46
CA PHE A 175 5.42 -4.82 13.12
C PHE A 175 5.71 -5.03 14.60
N THR A 176 4.82 -5.74 15.31
CA THR A 176 4.97 -6.04 16.73
C THR A 176 6.28 -6.78 16.99
N ARG A 177 6.58 -7.80 16.19
CA ARG A 177 7.84 -8.56 16.30
C ARG A 177 9.10 -7.70 16.08
N VAL A 178 9.09 -6.86 15.05
CA VAL A 178 10.21 -5.94 14.74
C VAL A 178 10.38 -4.93 15.86
N TYR A 179 9.29 -4.32 16.31
CA TYR A 179 9.28 -3.30 17.36
C TYR A 179 9.76 -3.87 18.71
N GLU A 180 9.29 -5.05 19.10
CA GLU A 180 9.73 -5.72 20.33
C GLU A 180 11.23 -6.03 20.30
N GLU A 181 11.72 -6.60 19.20
CA GLU A 181 13.15 -6.91 19.08
C GLU A 181 14.00 -5.63 19.04
N TYR A 182 13.57 -4.60 18.31
CA TYR A 182 14.22 -3.29 18.29
C TYR A 182 14.39 -2.75 19.72
N ASN A 183 13.31 -2.68 20.49
CA ASN A 183 13.35 -2.15 21.86
C ASN A 183 14.20 -3.02 22.80
N LYS A 184 14.10 -4.34 22.67
CA LYS A 184 14.92 -5.27 23.46
C LYS A 184 16.41 -5.07 23.20
N ARG A 185 16.81 -4.92 21.93
CA ARG A 185 18.21 -4.66 21.58
C ARG A 185 18.64 -3.26 21.99
N LEU A 186 17.77 -2.27 21.86
CA LEU A 186 18.02 -0.89 22.31
C LEU A 186 18.40 -0.84 23.79
N VAL A 187 17.59 -1.47 24.66
CA VAL A 187 17.87 -1.57 26.09
C VAL A 187 19.18 -2.31 26.34
N THR A 188 19.41 -3.42 25.63
CA THR A 188 20.65 -4.20 25.77
C THR A 188 21.89 -3.37 25.42
N VAL A 189 21.86 -2.64 24.31
CA VAL A 189 22.95 -1.76 23.87
C VAL A 189 23.17 -0.63 24.87
N GLN A 190 22.10 0.01 25.33
CA GLN A 190 22.18 1.05 26.35
C GLN A 190 22.86 0.55 27.63
N THR A 191 22.39 -0.57 28.18
CA THR A 191 22.97 -1.16 29.40
C THR A 191 24.44 -1.52 29.19
N LEU A 192 24.79 -2.17 28.08
CA LEU A 192 26.19 -2.50 27.77
C LEU A 192 27.06 -1.25 27.66
N ALA A 193 26.57 -0.19 27.02
CA ALA A 193 27.29 1.06 26.85
C ALA A 193 27.52 1.77 28.20
N GLU A 194 26.50 1.83 29.06
CA GLU A 194 26.59 2.41 30.41
C GLU A 194 27.58 1.63 31.29
N GLU A 195 27.55 0.30 31.25
CA GLU A 195 28.51 -0.56 31.96
C GLU A 195 29.95 -0.35 31.47
N ILE A 196 30.16 -0.22 30.16
CA ILE A 196 31.48 0.09 29.59
C ILE A 196 31.99 1.45 30.10
N ILE A 197 31.12 2.46 30.13
CA ILE A 197 31.46 3.80 30.62
C ILE A 197 31.84 3.75 32.10
N MET A 198 31.08 3.03 32.92
CA MET A 198 31.40 2.84 34.34
C MET A 198 32.76 2.15 34.51
N LEU A 199 33.03 1.07 33.76
CA LEU A 199 34.31 0.37 33.81
C LEU A 199 35.50 1.25 33.40
N TRP A 200 35.34 2.13 32.42
CA TRP A 200 36.39 3.10 32.09
C TRP A 200 36.68 4.06 33.25
N GLY A 201 35.64 4.50 33.95
CA GLY A 201 35.76 5.34 35.14
C GLY A 201 36.50 4.61 36.28
N GLU A 202 36.11 3.37 36.58
CA GLU A 202 36.74 2.54 37.62
C GLU A 202 38.21 2.24 37.31
N LEU A 203 38.53 1.96 36.03
CA LEU A 203 39.89 1.68 35.59
C LEU A 203 40.75 2.95 35.41
N GLY A 204 40.18 4.14 35.55
CA GLY A 204 40.88 5.40 35.25
C GLY A 204 41.43 5.43 33.82
N THR A 205 40.66 4.92 32.86
CA THR A 205 41.11 4.75 31.47
C THR A 205 41.43 6.11 30.84
N PRO A 206 42.61 6.31 30.23
CA PRO A 206 42.97 7.58 29.59
C PRO A 206 41.98 7.98 28.49
N GLN A 207 41.68 9.28 28.37
CA GLN A 207 40.72 9.80 27.39
C GLN A 207 41.02 9.37 25.94
N ALA A 208 42.29 9.20 25.58
CA ALA A 208 42.72 8.75 24.25
C ALA A 208 42.32 7.30 23.92
N GLN A 209 42.01 6.48 24.93
CA GLN A 209 41.59 5.08 24.79
C GLN A 209 40.06 4.92 24.95
N ILE A 210 39.37 5.96 25.41
CA ILE A 210 37.92 5.98 25.52
C ILE A 210 37.30 6.17 24.14
N ASP A 211 36.30 5.35 23.84
CA ASP A 211 35.54 5.47 22.62
C ASP A 211 34.45 6.54 22.80
N SER A 212 34.71 7.71 22.22
CA SER A 212 33.85 8.88 22.32
C SER A 212 32.46 8.66 21.72
N THR A 213 32.31 7.72 20.78
CA THR A 213 31.01 7.38 20.20
C THR A 213 30.10 6.72 21.23
N ILE A 214 30.63 5.78 22.01
CA ILE A 214 29.91 5.11 23.10
C ILE A 214 29.46 6.14 24.13
N VAL A 215 30.36 7.02 24.58
CA VAL A 215 30.03 8.06 25.57
C VAL A 215 28.95 9.02 25.06
N LYS A 216 29.02 9.43 23.79
CA LYS A 216 28.09 10.37 23.19
C LYS A 216 26.67 9.80 23.04
N HIS A 217 26.57 8.52 22.67
CA HIS A 217 25.31 7.93 22.23
C HIS A 217 24.62 7.05 23.28
N ALA A 218 25.34 6.54 24.29
CA ALA A 218 24.82 5.58 25.27
C ALA A 218 23.45 5.95 25.87
N ARG A 219 23.24 7.22 26.22
CA ARG A 219 22.04 7.68 26.95
C ARG A 219 20.89 8.14 26.06
N ASN A 220 21.21 8.78 24.94
CA ASN A 220 20.23 9.56 24.17
C ASN A 220 19.91 8.95 22.80
N ALA A 221 20.81 8.14 22.26
CA ALA A 221 20.64 7.54 20.94
C ALA A 221 21.43 6.21 20.84
N PRO A 222 21.18 5.22 21.72
CA PRO A 222 21.94 3.97 21.75
C PRO A 222 21.87 3.19 20.43
N GLU A 223 20.82 3.38 19.62
CA GLU A 223 20.69 2.82 18.27
C GLU A 223 21.82 3.25 17.32
N GLN A 224 22.47 4.38 17.58
CA GLN A 224 23.65 4.85 16.81
C GLN A 224 24.90 4.02 17.08
N LEU A 225 24.92 3.21 18.14
CA LEU A 225 25.98 2.23 18.41
C LEU A 225 25.80 0.92 17.62
N GLY A 226 24.67 0.81 16.91
CA GLY A 226 24.28 -0.35 16.11
C GLY A 226 23.43 -1.34 16.90
N LEU A 227 22.35 -1.81 16.29
CA LEU A 227 21.43 -2.80 16.87
C LEU A 227 21.55 -4.18 16.19
N HIS A 228 22.48 -4.35 15.25
CA HIS A 228 22.75 -5.66 14.68
C HIS A 228 23.40 -6.59 15.71
N LEU A 229 23.25 -7.89 15.52
CA LEU A 229 23.87 -8.90 16.39
C LEU A 229 25.40 -8.74 16.43
N GLU A 230 26.02 -8.35 15.33
CA GLU A 230 27.46 -8.07 15.25
C GLU A 230 27.89 -6.90 16.14
N ASP A 231 27.11 -5.81 16.15
CA ASP A 231 27.38 -4.63 16.98
C ASP A 231 27.23 -4.97 18.48
N LEU A 232 26.18 -5.72 18.82
CA LEU A 232 25.97 -6.25 20.17
C LEU A 232 27.16 -7.12 20.63
N ASN A 233 27.65 -8.00 19.76
CA ASN A 233 28.79 -8.86 20.07
C ASN A 233 30.09 -8.04 20.23
N ARG A 234 30.26 -6.99 19.42
CA ARG A 234 31.39 -6.04 19.55
C ARG A 234 31.36 -5.35 20.92
N LEU A 235 30.21 -4.84 21.35
CA LEU A 235 30.06 -4.19 22.67
C LEU A 235 30.29 -5.18 23.81
N LYS A 236 29.71 -6.38 23.74
CA LYS A 236 29.94 -7.44 24.74
C LYS A 236 31.43 -7.79 24.86
N SER A 237 32.12 -8.03 23.75
CA SER A 237 33.55 -8.34 23.75
C SER A 237 34.38 -7.20 24.35
N LYS A 238 33.99 -5.95 24.10
CA LYS A 238 34.65 -4.77 24.68
C LYS A 238 34.46 -4.70 26.21
N LYS A 239 33.24 -4.92 26.70
CA LYS A 239 32.95 -5.04 28.13
C LYS A 239 33.76 -6.17 28.78
N GLU A 240 33.82 -7.34 28.16
CA GLU A 240 34.56 -8.50 28.69
C GLU A 240 36.05 -8.22 28.82
N LYS A 241 36.65 -7.52 27.86
CA LYS A 241 38.07 -7.10 27.94
C LYS A 241 38.33 -6.17 29.13
N LEU A 242 37.46 -5.19 29.35
CA LEU A 242 37.57 -4.27 30.49
C LEU A 242 37.39 -5.00 31.83
N LEU A 243 36.44 -5.94 31.91
CA LEU A 243 36.27 -6.78 33.10
C LEU A 243 37.49 -7.67 33.37
N ALA A 244 38.09 -8.26 32.33
CA ALA A 244 39.31 -9.04 32.47
C ALA A 244 40.48 -8.17 32.97
N GLU A 245 40.61 -6.95 32.45
CA GLU A 245 41.61 -5.99 32.91
C GLU A 245 41.40 -5.60 34.38
N LYS A 246 40.15 -5.31 34.78
CA LYS A 246 39.80 -5.00 36.18
C LYS A 246 40.23 -6.12 37.12
N ARG A 247 39.84 -7.38 36.81
CA ARG A 247 40.22 -8.55 37.61
C ARG A 247 41.74 -8.72 37.71
N ASN A 248 42.47 -8.55 36.61
CA ASN A 248 43.93 -8.65 36.62
C ASN A 248 44.58 -7.56 37.50
N ARG A 249 44.01 -6.34 37.50
CA ARG A 249 44.49 -5.26 38.38
C ARG A 249 44.17 -5.54 39.85
N GLU A 250 42.99 -6.08 40.15
CA GLU A 250 42.61 -6.49 41.50
C GLU A 250 43.55 -7.57 42.05
N VAL A 251 43.86 -8.61 41.27
CA VAL A 251 44.83 -9.64 41.65
C VAL A 251 46.21 -9.03 41.93
N ARG A 252 46.69 -8.16 41.04
CA ARG A 252 47.99 -7.49 41.22
C ARG A 252 48.02 -6.55 42.44
N LEU A 253 46.91 -5.90 42.76
CA LEU A 253 46.82 -5.07 43.96
C LEU A 253 46.95 -5.92 45.22
N GLU A 254 46.34 -7.09 45.26
CA GLU A 254 46.42 -7.99 46.41
C GLU A 254 47.82 -8.56 46.59
N GLU A 255 48.47 -8.98 45.50
CA GLU A 255 49.89 -9.38 45.53
C GLU A 255 50.81 -8.26 46.05
N LEU A 256 50.54 -7.01 45.67
CA LEU A 256 51.31 -5.85 46.14
C LEU A 256 51.04 -5.55 47.62
N LYS A 257 49.79 -5.68 48.09
CA LYS A 257 49.47 -5.52 49.51
C LYS A 257 50.19 -6.56 50.36
N GLU A 258 50.11 -7.84 49.99
CA GLU A 258 50.84 -8.92 50.67
C GLU A 258 52.35 -8.62 50.70
N ALA A 259 52.93 -8.19 49.58
CA ALA A 259 54.33 -7.81 49.53
C ALA A 259 54.67 -6.64 50.49
N ILE A 260 53.80 -5.62 50.58
CA ILE A 260 53.96 -4.49 51.49
C ILE A 260 53.86 -4.95 52.95
N GLU A 261 52.87 -5.76 53.30
CA GLU A 261 52.71 -6.33 54.65
C GLU A 261 53.97 -7.10 55.06
N THR A 262 54.50 -7.96 54.19
CA THR A 262 55.74 -8.68 54.49
C THR A 262 56.96 -7.77 54.67
N LEU A 263 56.99 -6.61 54.00
CA LEU A 263 58.05 -5.62 54.17
C LEU A 263 57.85 -4.83 55.47
N TRP A 264 56.60 -4.52 55.82
CA TRP A 264 56.24 -3.82 57.05
C TRP A 264 56.64 -4.62 58.28
N ASP A 265 56.33 -5.92 58.29
CA ASP A 265 56.74 -6.86 59.34
C ASP A 265 58.27 -6.89 59.50
N LYS A 266 59.01 -6.88 58.39
CA LYS A 266 60.48 -6.88 58.40
C LYS A 266 61.09 -5.57 58.89
N LEU A 267 60.40 -4.46 58.69
CA LEU A 267 60.83 -3.13 59.12
C LEU A 267 60.47 -2.84 60.59
N GLY A 268 59.68 -3.71 61.23
CA GLY A 268 59.29 -3.56 62.63
C GLY A 268 58.44 -2.33 62.89
N VAL A 269 57.62 -1.93 61.92
CA VAL A 269 56.67 -0.83 62.08
C VAL A 269 55.47 -1.37 62.88
N GLU A 270 55.24 -0.84 64.07
CA GLU A 270 54.03 -1.16 64.87
C GLU A 270 52.79 -0.50 64.26
N GLU A 271 51.62 -1.14 64.46
CA GLU A 271 50.28 -0.74 63.94
C GLU A 271 49.90 0.73 64.18
#